data_AF-A0AAX3FP09-F1
#
_entry.id   AF-A0AAX3FP09-F1
#
_cell.length_a   1.000
_cell.length_b   1.000
_cell.length_c   1.000
_cell.angle_alpha   90.00
_cell.angle_beta   90.00
_cell.angle_gamma   90.00
#
_symmetry.space_group_name_H-M   'P 1'
#
loop_
_entity.id
_entity.type
_entity.pdbx_description
1 polymer ?
#
loop_
_entity_poly.entity_id
_entity_poly.type
_entity_poly.pdbx_seq_one_letter_code
_entity_poly.pdbx_strand_id
1 'polypeptide(L)'
;MSRITLHSLQSAPEAARPFLQNAQNNSGFIPNLLGILANAPAALETYVTVSALNGKAELSLAEREVVQLVAATTHGCDFCVAGHSAVAQNKARLSDEVISALRELTPLPEAKLQALAAFAAEVIATRGNVSEPTFAAFKAAGYSEGNALEVILGVSLATLCNFANVFARTPLNPELAKYRWQAPQQ
;
A
#
# COMPACT_ATOMS: atom_id res chain seq x y z
N MET A 1 18.11 7.01 10.70
CA MET A 1 18.25 5.61 11.15
C MET A 1 16.87 5.12 11.59
N SER A 2 16.57 3.84 11.37
CA SER A 2 15.29 3.25 11.84
C SER A 2 15.22 3.22 13.37
N ARG A 3 14.01 3.28 13.92
CA ARG A 3 13.72 3.21 15.36
C ARG A 3 13.89 1.80 15.93
N ILE A 4 13.70 0.77 15.12
CA ILE A 4 13.87 -0.63 15.51
C ILE A 4 14.87 -1.32 14.59
N THR A 5 15.25 -2.56 14.90
CA THR A 5 16.22 -3.31 14.11
C THR A 5 15.74 -3.47 12.67
N LEU A 6 16.54 -3.03 11.71
CA LEU A 6 16.34 -3.35 10.31
C LEU A 6 17.14 -4.61 10.00
N HIS A 7 16.47 -5.76 9.89
CA HIS A 7 17.16 -7.03 9.66
C HIS A 7 17.61 -7.18 8.21
N SER A 8 18.85 -7.64 8.03
CA SER A 8 19.33 -8.32 6.83
C SER A 8 19.02 -9.83 6.87
N LEU A 9 19.28 -10.56 5.77
CA LEU A 9 19.18 -12.04 5.73
C LEU A 9 20.00 -12.72 6.84
N GLN A 10 21.19 -12.21 7.16
CA GLN A 10 22.07 -12.80 8.16
C GLN A 10 21.52 -12.60 9.58
N SER A 11 21.01 -11.39 9.86
CA SER A 11 20.54 -11.00 11.19
C SER A 11 19.09 -11.38 11.49
N ALA A 12 18.29 -11.73 10.47
CA ALA A 12 16.88 -12.05 10.65
C ALA A 12 16.68 -13.37 11.42
N PRO A 13 15.62 -13.47 12.25
CA PRO A 13 15.18 -14.73 12.83
C PRO A 13 14.98 -15.79 11.75
N GLU A 14 15.27 -17.05 12.07
CA GLU A 14 15.23 -18.16 11.10
C GLU A 14 13.89 -18.25 10.35
N ALA A 15 12.77 -18.12 11.08
CA ALA A 15 11.42 -18.14 10.51
C ALA A 15 11.14 -16.99 9.53
N ALA A 16 11.86 -15.87 9.60
CA ALA A 16 11.69 -14.73 8.69
C ALA A 16 12.55 -14.84 7.41
N ARG A 17 13.66 -15.59 7.45
CA ARG A 17 14.64 -15.65 6.34
C ARG A 17 14.04 -16.12 5.00
N PRO A 18 13.15 -17.12 4.93
CA PRO A 18 12.57 -17.55 3.65
C PRO A 18 11.82 -16.42 2.93
N PHE A 19 11.08 -15.59 3.68
CA PHE A 19 10.35 -14.45 3.11
C PHE A 19 11.29 -13.38 2.57
N LEU A 20 12.37 -13.07 3.30
CA LEU A 20 13.39 -12.11 2.87
C LEU A 20 14.15 -12.61 1.64
N GLN A 21 14.47 -13.90 1.58
CA GLN A 21 15.17 -14.48 0.44
C GLN A 21 14.29 -14.46 -0.83
N ASN A 22 13.01 -14.80 -0.69
CA ASN A 22 12.06 -14.71 -1.80
C ASN A 22 11.91 -13.29 -2.32
N ALA A 23 11.88 -12.29 -1.44
CA ALA A 23 11.84 -10.89 -1.86
C ALA A 23 13.09 -10.48 -2.65
N GLN A 24 14.29 -10.85 -2.16
CA GLN A 24 15.54 -10.60 -2.86
C GLN A 24 15.57 -11.27 -4.24
N ASN A 25 15.13 -12.52 -4.34
CA ASN A 25 15.10 -13.25 -5.61
C ASN A 25 14.15 -12.61 -6.62
N ASN A 26 12.98 -12.14 -6.17
CA ASN A 26 11.94 -11.59 -7.04
C ASN A 26 12.18 -10.14 -7.46
N SER A 27 12.87 -9.35 -6.64
CA SER A 27 13.03 -7.90 -6.85
C SER A 27 14.48 -7.43 -6.99
N GLY A 28 15.46 -8.31 -6.75
CA GLY A 28 16.90 -7.98 -6.74
C GLY A 28 17.36 -7.29 -5.45
N PHE A 29 16.45 -6.89 -4.57
CA PHE A 29 16.73 -6.30 -3.26
C PHE A 29 15.63 -6.66 -2.24
N ILE A 30 15.89 -6.41 -0.96
CA ILE A 30 14.91 -6.60 0.11
C ILE A 30 14.33 -5.23 0.46
N PRO A 31 13.02 -4.99 0.25
CA PRO A 31 12.38 -3.78 0.75
C PRO A 31 12.56 -3.68 2.27
N ASN A 32 13.01 -2.54 2.76
CA ASN A 32 13.36 -2.37 4.17
C ASN A 32 12.16 -2.64 5.10
N LEU A 33 10.92 -2.45 4.64
CA LEU A 33 9.71 -2.89 5.34
C LEU A 33 9.78 -4.37 5.75
N LEU A 34 10.22 -5.28 4.87
CA LEU A 34 10.29 -6.70 5.21
C LEU A 34 11.35 -6.96 6.30
N GLY A 35 12.48 -6.25 6.24
CA GLY A 35 13.50 -6.30 7.28
C GLY A 35 13.02 -5.73 8.62
N ILE A 36 12.12 -4.75 8.61
CA ILE A 36 11.42 -4.24 9.81
C ILE A 36 10.43 -5.28 10.34
N LEU A 37 9.57 -5.84 9.49
CA LEU A 37 8.60 -6.85 9.90
C LEU A 37 9.27 -8.15 10.38
N ALA A 38 10.50 -8.44 9.95
CA ALA A 38 11.25 -9.61 10.40
C ALA A 38 11.52 -9.64 11.92
N ASN A 39 11.37 -8.51 12.64
CA ASN A 39 11.37 -8.50 14.11
C ASN A 39 10.21 -9.34 14.68
N ALA A 40 9.13 -9.54 13.92
CA ALA A 40 7.97 -10.34 14.28
C ALA A 40 7.57 -11.23 13.09
N PRO A 41 8.09 -12.47 12.98
CA PRO A 41 7.86 -13.34 11.83
C PRO A 41 6.38 -13.52 11.46
N ALA A 42 5.47 -13.58 12.43
CA ALA A 42 4.03 -13.64 12.17
C ALA A 42 3.48 -12.39 11.45
N ALA A 43 3.98 -11.20 11.77
CA ALA A 43 3.61 -9.96 11.08
C ALA A 43 4.18 -9.93 9.65
N LEU A 44 5.42 -10.38 9.46
CA LEU A 44 6.04 -10.52 8.13
C LEU A 44 5.26 -11.50 7.24
N GLU A 45 4.95 -12.69 7.76
CA GLU A 45 4.17 -13.70 7.06
C GLU A 45 2.76 -13.19 6.74
N THR A 46 2.11 -12.51 7.68
CA THR A 46 0.80 -11.88 7.43
C THR A 46 0.86 -10.91 6.26
N TYR A 47 1.87 -10.02 6.25
CA TYR A 47 2.03 -9.06 5.15
C TYR A 47 2.22 -9.77 3.80
N VAL A 48 3.12 -10.75 3.73
CA VAL A 48 3.41 -11.47 2.47
C VAL A 48 2.20 -12.27 2.00
N THR A 49 1.56 -13.02 2.89
CA THR A 49 0.41 -13.87 2.57
C THR A 49 -0.81 -13.04 2.17
N VAL A 50 -1.15 -11.99 2.92
CA VAL A 50 -2.26 -11.11 2.58
C VAL A 50 -1.97 -10.32 1.30
N SER A 51 -0.72 -9.92 1.05
CA SER A 51 -0.35 -9.33 -0.25
C SER A 51 -0.61 -10.28 -1.42
N ALA A 52 -0.31 -11.57 -1.25
CA ALA A 52 -0.58 -12.58 -2.28
C ALA A 52 -2.08 -12.85 -2.46
N LEU A 53 -2.88 -12.81 -1.38
CA LEU A 53 -4.34 -12.93 -1.45
C LEU A 53 -4.97 -11.72 -2.14
N ASN A 54 -4.57 -10.50 -1.76
CA ASN A 54 -4.95 -9.28 -2.45
C ASN A 54 -4.50 -9.29 -3.92
N GLY A 55 -3.40 -10.01 -4.22
CA GLY A 55 -2.92 -10.35 -5.56
C GLY A 55 -3.94 -11.04 -6.46
N LYS A 56 -4.87 -11.80 -5.88
CA LYS A 56 -5.87 -12.66 -6.53
C LYS A 56 -7.28 -12.07 -6.52
N ALA A 57 -7.46 -10.90 -5.91
CA ALA A 57 -8.71 -10.15 -5.87
C ALA A 57 -9.20 -9.79 -7.29
N GLU A 58 -10.49 -9.52 -7.42
CA GLU A 58 -11.13 -9.07 -8.66
C GLU A 58 -10.67 -7.68 -9.08
N LEU A 59 -10.35 -6.79 -8.12
CA LEU A 59 -9.72 -5.51 -8.40
C LEU A 59 -8.43 -5.68 -9.21
N SER A 60 -8.34 -4.98 -10.33
CA SER A 60 -7.15 -4.96 -11.17
C SER A 60 -5.93 -4.43 -10.41
N LEU A 61 -4.72 -4.67 -10.93
CA LEU A 61 -3.50 -4.13 -10.32
C LEU A 61 -3.57 -2.59 -10.18
N ALA A 62 -4.08 -1.90 -11.20
CA ALA A 62 -4.23 -0.44 -11.17
C ALA A 62 -5.19 0.01 -10.05
N GLU A 63 -6.33 -0.65 -9.90
CA GLU A 63 -7.30 -0.34 -8.84
C GLU A 63 -6.76 -0.66 -7.45
N ARG A 64 -6.01 -1.76 -7.29
CA ARG A 64 -5.34 -2.07 -6.01
C ARG A 64 -4.31 -1.00 -5.65
N GLU A 65 -3.53 -0.52 -6.61
CA GLU A 65 -2.58 0.58 -6.34
C GLU A 65 -3.27 1.91 -6.01
N VAL A 66 -4.47 2.17 -6.54
CA VAL A 66 -5.30 3.32 -6.11
C VAL A 66 -5.64 3.20 -4.62
N VAL A 67 -6.15 2.04 -4.16
CA VAL A 67 -6.48 1.82 -2.74
C VAL A 67 -5.24 1.96 -1.86
N GLN A 68 -4.12 1.36 -2.27
CA GLN A 68 -2.88 1.39 -1.50
C GLN A 68 -2.28 2.80 -1.40
N LEU A 69 -2.31 3.59 -2.49
CA LEU A 69 -1.82 4.97 -2.47
C LEU A 69 -2.73 5.88 -1.64
N VAL A 70 -4.06 5.76 -1.76
CA VAL A 70 -4.99 6.50 -0.89
C VAL A 70 -4.70 6.21 0.58
N ALA A 71 -4.56 4.92 0.93
CA ALA A 71 -4.26 4.53 2.31
C ALA A 71 -2.88 4.98 2.79
N ALA A 72 -1.84 4.85 1.95
CA ALA A 72 -0.48 5.27 2.29
C ALA A 72 -0.36 6.78 2.50
N THR A 73 -0.96 7.57 1.60
CA THR A 73 -0.96 9.04 1.71
C THR A 73 -1.78 9.47 2.93
N THR A 74 -2.97 8.90 3.15
CA THR A 74 -3.82 9.21 4.32
C THR A 74 -3.15 8.84 5.65
N HIS A 75 -2.44 7.71 5.71
CA HIS A 75 -1.71 7.28 6.92
C HIS A 75 -0.37 8.04 7.11
N GLY A 76 0.03 8.90 6.18
CA GLY A 76 1.32 9.63 6.24
C GLY A 76 2.53 8.70 6.15
N CYS A 77 2.48 7.66 5.31
CA CYS A 77 3.53 6.66 5.21
C CYS A 77 4.42 6.87 3.97
N ASP A 78 5.51 7.61 4.12
CA ASP A 78 6.43 7.96 3.03
C ASP A 78 7.01 6.75 2.29
N PHE A 79 7.34 5.68 3.04
CA PHE A 79 7.88 4.46 2.48
C PHE A 79 6.87 3.78 1.55
N CYS A 80 5.62 3.65 2.01
CA CYS A 80 4.57 3.00 1.24
C CYS A 80 4.12 3.85 0.05
N VAL A 81 4.04 5.17 0.20
CA VAL A 81 3.73 6.06 -0.95
C VAL A 81 4.80 5.89 -2.04
N ALA A 82 6.08 5.87 -1.68
CA ALA A 82 7.16 5.66 -2.66
C ALA A 82 7.10 4.26 -3.29
N GLY A 83 6.91 3.21 -2.50
CA GLY A 83 6.82 1.83 -2.99
C GLY A 83 5.65 1.62 -3.96
N HIS A 84 4.46 2.08 -3.58
CA HIS A 84 3.26 1.95 -4.43
C HIS A 84 3.31 2.88 -5.65
N SER A 85 3.94 4.06 -5.56
CA SER A 85 4.19 4.90 -6.74
C SER A 85 5.05 4.16 -7.78
N ALA A 86 6.05 3.40 -7.33
CA ALA A 86 6.90 2.61 -8.21
C ALA A 86 6.12 1.48 -8.91
N VAL A 87 5.23 0.79 -8.20
CA VAL A 87 4.41 -0.29 -8.77
C VAL A 87 3.34 0.29 -9.70
N ALA A 88 2.66 1.35 -9.29
CA ALA A 88 1.68 2.08 -10.10
C ALA A 88 2.26 2.51 -11.46
N GLN A 89 3.45 3.14 -11.47
CA GLN A 89 4.08 3.59 -12.71
C GLN A 89 4.63 2.42 -13.55
N ASN A 90 5.39 1.52 -12.94
CA ASN A 90 6.20 0.55 -13.70
C ASN A 90 5.46 -0.75 -14.05
N LYS A 91 4.42 -1.09 -13.29
CA LYS A 91 3.69 -2.36 -13.45
C LYS A 91 2.23 -2.12 -13.81
N ALA A 92 1.55 -1.24 -13.07
CA ALA A 92 0.13 -0.95 -13.32
C ALA A 92 -0.08 0.02 -14.51
N ARG A 93 0.97 0.74 -14.93
CA ARG A 93 0.94 1.71 -16.03
C ARG A 93 -0.08 2.84 -15.83
N LEU A 94 -0.30 3.23 -14.57
CA LEU A 94 -1.06 4.45 -14.27
C LEU A 94 -0.29 5.68 -14.78
N SER A 95 -1.03 6.68 -15.23
CA SER A 95 -0.44 7.94 -15.71
C SER A 95 0.21 8.71 -14.55
N ASP A 96 1.19 9.56 -14.89
CA ASP A 96 1.83 10.42 -13.89
C ASP A 96 0.82 11.39 -13.24
N GLU A 97 -0.21 11.82 -13.98
CA GLU A 97 -1.31 12.64 -13.46
C GLU A 97 -2.11 11.92 -12.37
N VAL A 98 -2.52 10.67 -12.62
CA VAL A 98 -3.23 9.84 -11.63
C VAL A 98 -2.35 9.60 -10.40
N ILE A 99 -1.07 9.26 -10.60
CA ILE A 99 -0.14 9.00 -9.49
C ILE A 99 0.08 10.28 -8.66
N SER A 100 0.24 11.44 -9.29
CA SER A 100 0.39 12.72 -8.59
C SER A 100 -0.84 13.03 -7.76
N ALA A 101 -2.03 12.88 -8.34
CA ALA A 101 -3.29 13.14 -7.65
C ALA A 101 -3.48 12.22 -6.43
N LEU A 102 -3.15 10.93 -6.54
CA LEU A 102 -3.20 9.99 -5.40
C LEU A 102 -2.18 10.33 -4.29
N ARG A 103 -1.00 10.85 -4.66
CA ARG A 103 0.04 11.28 -3.72
C ARG A 103 -0.29 12.59 -3.00
N GLU A 104 -1.22 13.36 -3.54
CA GLU A 104 -1.69 14.65 -3.01
C GLU A 104 -3.13 14.59 -2.47
N LEU A 105 -3.80 13.45 -2.63
CA LEU A 105 -5.24 13.27 -2.34
C LEU A 105 -6.13 14.30 -3.04
N THR A 106 -5.80 14.63 -4.30
CA THR A 106 -6.60 15.51 -5.16
C THR A 106 -7.49 14.70 -6.12
N PRO A 107 -8.50 15.33 -6.75
CA PRO A 107 -9.39 14.62 -7.67
C PRO A 107 -8.64 13.95 -8.83
N LEU A 108 -9.03 12.72 -9.16
CA LEU A 108 -8.51 11.95 -10.27
C LEU A 108 -9.23 12.31 -11.58
N PRO A 109 -8.52 12.30 -12.73
CA PRO A 109 -9.12 12.58 -14.03
C PRO A 109 -10.06 11.46 -14.50
N GLU A 110 -9.91 10.24 -13.98
CA GLU A 110 -10.70 9.07 -14.37
C GLU A 110 -11.86 8.83 -13.39
N ALA A 111 -13.10 8.99 -13.86
CA ALA A 111 -14.30 8.91 -13.02
C ALA A 111 -14.44 7.57 -12.25
N LYS A 112 -14.07 6.45 -12.88
CA LYS A 112 -14.13 5.13 -12.23
C LYS A 112 -13.11 5.03 -11.08
N LEU A 113 -11.86 5.44 -11.31
CA LEU A 113 -10.84 5.45 -10.26
C LEU A 113 -11.14 6.48 -9.18
N GLN A 114 -11.76 7.62 -9.53
CA GLN A 114 -12.22 8.61 -8.57
C GLN A 114 -13.25 8.04 -7.59
N ALA A 115 -14.21 7.26 -8.09
CA ALA A 115 -15.20 6.60 -7.24
C ALA A 115 -14.54 5.59 -6.28
N LEU A 116 -13.56 4.82 -6.77
CA LEU A 116 -12.77 3.89 -5.96
C LEU A 116 -11.96 4.61 -4.88
N ALA A 117 -11.25 5.68 -5.25
CA ALA A 117 -10.43 6.47 -4.34
C ALA A 117 -11.28 7.12 -3.25
N ALA A 118 -12.44 7.69 -3.61
CA ALA A 118 -13.38 8.27 -2.66
C ALA A 118 -13.93 7.22 -1.68
N PHE A 119 -14.32 6.05 -2.18
CA PHE A 119 -14.79 4.95 -1.34
C PHE A 119 -13.69 4.49 -0.35
N ALA A 120 -12.46 4.28 -0.84
CA ALA A 120 -11.33 3.89 0.01
C ALA A 120 -11.00 4.96 1.08
N ALA A 121 -11.02 6.23 0.71
CA ALA A 121 -10.80 7.34 1.64
C ALA A 121 -11.87 7.38 2.74
N GLU A 122 -13.14 7.20 2.38
CA GLU A 122 -14.24 7.19 3.35
C GLU A 122 -14.19 5.95 4.26
N VAL A 123 -13.88 4.76 3.72
CA VAL A 123 -13.65 3.55 4.54
C VAL A 123 -12.63 3.83 5.64
N ILE A 124 -11.53 4.49 5.32
CA ILE A 124 -10.49 4.83 6.31
C ILE A 124 -11.02 5.86 7.31
N ALA A 125 -11.61 6.96 6.83
CA ALA A 125 -12.07 8.07 7.66
C ALA A 125 -13.17 7.67 8.65
N THR A 126 -14.07 6.77 8.24
CA THR A 126 -15.25 6.38 9.01
C THR A 126 -15.14 4.98 9.62
N ARG A 127 -13.99 4.32 9.47
CA ARG A 127 -13.75 2.94 9.93
C ARG A 127 -14.77 1.95 9.34
N GLY A 128 -15.08 2.14 8.06
CA GLY A 128 -16.00 1.30 7.29
C GLY A 128 -17.48 1.72 7.35
N ASN A 129 -17.85 2.74 8.15
CA ASN A 129 -19.20 3.30 8.15
C ASN A 129 -19.39 4.26 6.95
N VAL A 130 -19.24 3.74 5.73
CA VAL A 130 -19.36 4.49 4.47
C VAL A 130 -20.81 4.90 4.26
N SER A 131 -21.01 6.14 3.85
CA SER A 131 -22.34 6.70 3.57
C SER A 131 -23.01 6.07 2.35
N GLU A 132 -24.34 6.04 2.35
CA GLU A 132 -25.15 5.56 1.22
C GLU A 132 -24.82 6.26 -0.11
N PRO A 133 -24.62 7.60 -0.17
CA PRO A 133 -24.26 8.27 -1.41
C PRO A 133 -22.93 7.78 -1.99
N THR A 134 -21.90 7.59 -1.15
CA THR A 134 -20.58 7.13 -1.62
C THR A 134 -20.65 5.67 -2.08
N PHE A 135 -21.36 4.80 -1.37
CA PHE A 135 -21.54 3.43 -1.81
C PHE A 135 -22.39 3.33 -3.10
N ALA A 136 -23.41 4.17 -3.24
CA ALA A 136 -24.19 4.26 -4.48
C ALA A 136 -23.33 4.73 -5.67
N ALA A 137 -22.48 5.73 -5.48
CA ALA A 137 -21.55 6.21 -6.50
C ALA A 137 -20.50 5.14 -6.89
N PHE A 138 -19.98 4.40 -5.89
CA PHE A 138 -19.08 3.27 -6.11
C PHE A 138 -19.71 2.20 -7.01
N LYS A 139 -20.95 1.80 -6.72
CA LYS A 139 -21.70 0.85 -7.56
C LYS A 139 -22.03 1.40 -8.94
N ALA A 140 -22.39 2.69 -9.04
CA ALA A 140 -22.68 3.35 -10.31
C ALA A 140 -21.45 3.41 -11.23
N ALA A 141 -20.24 3.44 -10.66
CA ALA A 141 -18.97 3.33 -11.40
C ALA A 141 -18.66 1.88 -11.87
N GLY A 142 -19.53 0.92 -11.57
CA GLY A 142 -19.44 -0.47 -12.02
C GLY A 142 -18.75 -1.43 -11.04
N TYR A 143 -18.50 -1.02 -9.79
CA TYR A 143 -17.96 -1.90 -8.77
C TYR A 143 -19.03 -2.74 -8.07
N SER A 144 -18.67 -3.95 -7.67
CA SER A 144 -19.53 -4.88 -6.94
C SER A 144 -19.40 -4.73 -5.42
N GLU A 145 -20.28 -5.40 -4.68
CA GLU A 145 -20.15 -5.58 -3.23
C GLU A 145 -18.88 -6.34 -2.86
N GLY A 146 -18.47 -7.30 -3.69
CA GLY A 146 -17.20 -8.01 -3.57
C GLY A 146 -16.01 -7.04 -3.66
N ASN A 147 -16.03 -6.11 -4.62
CA ASN A 147 -14.99 -5.10 -4.74
C ASN A 147 -14.95 -4.16 -3.52
N ALA A 148 -16.10 -3.84 -2.90
CA ALA A 148 -16.12 -3.05 -1.66
C ALA A 148 -15.38 -3.76 -0.52
N LEU A 149 -15.57 -5.08 -0.38
CA LEU A 149 -14.84 -5.90 0.60
C LEU A 149 -13.34 -6.03 0.24
N GLU A 150 -12.99 -6.06 -1.04
CA GLU A 150 -11.59 -6.04 -1.49
C GLU A 150 -10.89 -4.70 -1.24
N VAL A 151 -11.61 -3.58 -1.29
CA VAL A 151 -11.08 -2.28 -0.81
C VAL A 151 -10.75 -2.38 0.68
N ILE A 152 -11.64 -2.95 1.50
CA ILE A 152 -11.40 -3.13 2.94
C ILE A 152 -10.21 -4.07 3.18
N LEU A 153 -10.07 -5.14 2.39
CA LEU A 153 -8.89 -6.01 2.41
C LEU A 153 -7.60 -5.22 2.13
N GLY A 154 -7.61 -4.37 1.11
CA GLY A 154 -6.50 -3.46 0.79
C GLY A 154 -6.18 -2.51 1.95
N VAL A 155 -7.20 -1.86 2.53
CA VAL A 155 -7.04 -0.97 3.68
C VAL A 155 -6.46 -1.72 4.90
N SER A 156 -6.90 -2.95 5.16
CA SER A 156 -6.35 -3.80 6.22
C SER A 156 -4.87 -4.11 6.00
N LEU A 157 -4.50 -4.53 4.79
CA LEU A 157 -3.10 -4.75 4.40
C LEU A 157 -2.25 -3.48 4.54
N ALA A 158 -2.77 -2.36 4.02
CA ALA A 158 -2.12 -1.05 4.11
C ALA A 158 -1.94 -0.61 5.56
N THR A 159 -2.90 -0.87 6.44
CA THR A 159 -2.81 -0.54 7.86
C THR A 159 -1.60 -1.20 8.50
N LEU A 160 -1.36 -2.49 8.25
CA LEU A 160 -0.20 -3.21 8.78
C LEU A 160 1.12 -2.58 8.30
N CYS A 161 1.32 -2.43 6.99
CA CYS A 161 2.60 -1.95 6.47
C CYS A 161 2.82 -0.46 6.72
N ASN A 162 1.77 0.37 6.61
CA ASN A 162 1.88 1.81 6.82
C ASN A 162 2.23 2.09 8.28
N PHE A 163 1.51 1.51 9.23
CA PHE A 163 1.76 1.76 10.65
C PHE A 163 3.11 1.20 11.10
N ALA A 164 3.51 0.03 10.60
CA ALA A 164 4.84 -0.51 10.86
C ALA A 164 5.94 0.44 10.36
N ASN A 165 5.81 0.97 9.14
CA ASN A 165 6.81 1.87 8.57
C ASN A 165 6.88 3.22 9.29
N VAL A 166 5.73 3.82 9.59
CA VAL A 166 5.64 5.08 10.34
C VAL A 166 6.25 4.91 11.73
N PHE A 167 5.87 3.86 12.45
CA PHE A 167 6.42 3.54 13.78
C PHE A 167 7.94 3.33 13.73
N ALA A 168 8.41 2.52 12.78
CA ALA A 168 9.82 2.17 12.65
C ALA A 168 10.68 3.28 12.03
N ARG A 169 10.08 4.34 11.47
CA ARG A 169 10.79 5.36 10.67
C ARG A 169 11.66 4.69 9.61
N THR A 170 11.06 3.76 8.86
CA THR A 170 11.77 2.88 7.93
C THR A 170 12.51 3.71 6.88
N PRO A 171 13.84 3.54 6.74
CA PRO A 171 14.58 4.23 5.70
C PRO A 171 14.15 3.72 4.32
N LEU A 172 13.98 4.63 3.37
CA LEU A 172 13.69 4.26 1.99
C LEU A 172 14.91 3.56 1.35
N ASN A 173 14.65 2.47 0.64
CA ASN A 173 15.65 1.80 -0.20
C ASN A 173 16.17 2.75 -1.29
N PRO A 174 17.49 2.77 -1.60
CA PRO A 174 18.03 3.56 -2.72
C PRO A 174 17.33 3.31 -4.05
N GLU A 175 16.90 2.07 -4.29
CA GLU A 175 16.17 1.63 -5.49
C GLU A 175 14.82 2.35 -5.67
N LEU A 176 14.24 2.84 -4.57
CA LEU A 176 12.98 3.58 -4.56
C LEU A 176 13.18 5.11 -4.50
N ALA A 177 14.42 5.60 -4.52
CA ALA A 177 14.72 7.02 -4.30
C ALA A 177 14.04 7.95 -5.33
N LYS A 178 13.86 7.50 -6.59
CA LYS A 178 13.13 8.24 -7.63
C LYS A 178 11.67 8.55 -7.23
N TYR A 179 11.07 7.70 -6.40
CA TYR A 179 9.66 7.78 -6.01
C TYR A 179 9.45 8.44 -4.65
N ARG A 180 10.51 9.00 -4.07
CA ARG A 180 10.48 9.64 -2.76
C ARG A 180 9.28 10.59 -2.66
N TRP A 181 8.61 10.52 -1.53
CA TRP A 181 7.52 11.40 -1.17
C TRP A 181 7.82 12.02 0.18
N GLN A 182 7.31 13.22 0.39
CA GLN A 182 7.30 13.89 1.68
C GLN A 182 5.87 14.35 1.89
N ALA A 183 5.32 14.06 3.07
CA ALA A 183 4.01 14.57 3.43
C ALA A 183 4.02 16.10 3.28
N PRO A 184 2.97 16.69 2.69
CA PRO A 184 2.77 18.13 2.76
C PRO A 184 2.85 18.56 4.23
N GLN A 185 3.64 19.60 4.52
CA GLN A 185 3.67 20.17 5.86
C GLN A 185 2.25 20.62 6.22
N GLN A 186 1.71 20.10 7.33
CA GLN A 186 0.46 20.56 7.93
C GLN A 186 0.66 21.94 8.56
#